data_AF-A0AA95S6W2-F1
#
_entry.id   AF-A0AA95S6W2-F1
#
_cell.length_a   1.000
_cell.length_b   1.000
_cell.length_c   1.000
_cell.angle_alpha   90.00
_cell.angle_beta   90.00
_cell.angle_gamma   90.00
#
_symmetry.space_group_name_H-M   'P 1'
#
loop_
_entity.id
_entity.type
_entity.pdbx_description
1 polymer ?
#
loop_
_entity_poly.entity_id
_entity_poly.type
_entity_poly.pdbx_seq_one_letter_code
_entity_poly.pdbx_strand_id
1 'polypeptide(L)'
;MCPFYNNHVNTQQENTLFRIKVKEMMEEKEIEASARILEEIITCSTLEHRDIVFLCIGSDRYVGDSLGPLVGTMLRESHVPYHVYGTLKEPVHAFNLKDILKDINKQLKKPLIISIDACLGEKSQVGFMIFNKGPLAPGKALEKILPEVGDYHIKGVVNYIDPLPASQFINDTRLYTVFNFARTIVKIIRLTVQ
;
A
#
# COMPACT_ATOMS: atom_id res chain seq x y z
N MET A 1 28.53 -3.95 3.65
CA MET A 1 28.81 -4.33 2.24
C MET A 1 27.90 -5.52 1.95
N CYS A 2 26.72 -5.27 1.38
CA CYS A 2 25.69 -6.31 1.21
C CYS A 2 25.92 -7.05 -0.12
N PRO A 3 25.93 -8.39 -0.15
CA PRO A 3 26.43 -9.15 -1.29
C PRO A 3 25.27 -9.65 -2.16
N PHE A 4 24.65 -8.82 -2.98
CA PHE A 4 23.77 -9.33 -4.06
C PHE A 4 23.83 -8.37 -5.26
N TYR A 5 24.65 -8.70 -6.24
CA TYR A 5 24.65 -8.06 -7.55
C TYR A 5 24.82 -9.12 -8.65
N ASN A 6 23.98 -8.99 -9.67
CA ASN A 6 23.82 -9.77 -10.90
C ASN A 6 23.11 -11.12 -10.85
N ASN A 7 21.87 -11.16 -11.38
CA ASN A 7 21.63 -11.46 -12.79
C ASN A 7 20.21 -11.05 -13.22
N HIS A 8 20.03 -10.71 -14.50
CA HIS A 8 18.74 -10.40 -15.11
C HIS A 8 17.75 -11.57 -14.98
N VAL A 9 16.80 -11.45 -14.04
CA VAL A 9 15.69 -12.39 -13.84
C VAL A 9 14.41 -11.56 -13.58
N ASN A 10 13.28 -12.10 -14.01
CA ASN A 10 11.92 -11.53 -13.97
C ASN A 10 11.64 -10.70 -12.69
N THR A 11 11.69 -9.36 -12.80
CA THR A 11 11.84 -8.41 -11.67
C THR A 11 10.66 -8.31 -10.70
N GLN A 12 9.54 -8.96 -10.98
CA GLN A 12 8.37 -8.91 -10.08
C GLN A 12 8.45 -9.89 -8.90
N GLN A 13 9.30 -10.92 -8.96
CA GLN A 13 9.30 -11.99 -7.95
C GLN A 13 10.37 -11.80 -6.86
N GLU A 14 11.46 -11.07 -7.14
CA GLU A 14 12.56 -10.85 -6.17
C GLU A 14 12.28 -9.77 -5.12
N ASN A 15 11.26 -8.93 -5.31
CA ASN A 15 10.96 -7.81 -4.41
C ASN A 15 9.77 -8.06 -3.48
N THR A 16 9.05 -9.18 -3.63
CA THR A 16 7.88 -9.50 -2.79
C THR A 16 8.32 -10.06 -1.45
N LEU A 17 7.93 -9.36 -0.38
CA LEU A 17 8.23 -9.72 1.00
C LEU A 17 7.18 -10.67 1.56
N PHE A 18 5.91 -10.40 1.26
CA PHE A 18 4.83 -11.36 1.49
C PHE A 18 3.70 -11.16 0.48
N ARG A 19 2.91 -12.23 0.31
CA ARG A 19 1.68 -12.23 -0.47
C ARG A 19 0.66 -13.12 0.22
N ILE A 20 -0.48 -12.55 0.59
CA ILE A 20 -1.55 -13.27 1.28
C ILE A 20 -2.89 -13.09 0.55
N LYS A 21 -3.75 -14.10 0.61
CA LYS A 21 -5.10 -14.03 0.05
C LYS A 21 -6.05 -13.48 1.11
N VAL A 22 -6.59 -12.29 0.89
CA VAL A 22 -7.56 -11.68 1.81
C VAL A 22 -8.90 -12.40 1.67
N LYS A 23 -9.38 -12.93 2.79
CA LYS A 23 -10.67 -13.62 2.96
C LYS A 23 -11.38 -13.05 4.18
N GLU A 24 -12.68 -13.27 4.29
CA GLU A 24 -13.48 -12.80 5.44
C GLU A 24 -12.95 -13.34 6.78
N MET A 25 -12.58 -14.61 6.81
CA MET A 25 -11.85 -15.22 7.92
C MET A 25 -10.42 -15.51 7.46
N MET A 26 -9.50 -14.65 7.88
CA MET A 26 -8.07 -14.89 7.71
C MET A 26 -7.52 -15.67 8.88
N GLU A 27 -6.60 -16.59 8.59
CA GLU A 27 -5.86 -17.30 9.63
C GLU A 27 -5.00 -16.31 10.39
N GLU A 28 -5.14 -16.28 11.72
CA GLU A 28 -4.42 -15.35 12.59
C GLU A 28 -2.90 -15.45 12.39
N LYS A 29 -2.41 -16.66 12.14
CA LYS A 29 -1.01 -16.96 11.84
C LYS A 29 -0.46 -16.23 10.61
N GLU A 30 -1.25 -16.08 9.53
CA GLU A 30 -0.79 -15.38 8.32
C GLU A 30 -0.64 -13.87 8.57
N ILE A 31 -1.56 -13.30 9.35
CA ILE A 31 -1.56 -11.90 9.75
C ILE A 31 -0.35 -11.63 10.66
N GLU A 32 -0.12 -12.47 11.66
CA GLU A 32 1.02 -12.37 12.56
C GLU A 32 2.36 -12.49 11.82
N ALA A 33 2.48 -13.45 10.90
CA ALA A 33 3.69 -13.59 10.09
C ALA A 33 3.95 -12.35 9.23
N SER A 34 2.91 -11.78 8.63
CA SER A 34 3.00 -10.54 7.84
C SER A 34 3.37 -9.34 8.72
N ALA A 35 2.83 -9.27 9.95
CA ALA A 35 3.14 -8.21 10.91
C ALA A 35 4.61 -8.25 11.35
N ARG A 36 5.18 -9.44 11.62
CA ARG A 36 6.60 -9.57 12.00
C ARG A 36 7.55 -9.05 10.92
N ILE A 37 7.26 -9.31 9.65
CA ILE A 37 8.06 -8.79 8.53
C ILE A 37 8.02 -7.26 8.51
N LEU A 38 6.84 -6.68 8.71
CA LEU A 38 6.67 -5.22 8.74
C LEU A 38 7.33 -4.60 9.99
N GLU A 39 7.20 -5.24 11.14
CA GLU A 39 7.80 -4.84 12.41
C GLU A 39 9.33 -4.82 12.31
N GLU A 40 9.96 -5.81 11.67
CA GLU A 40 11.41 -5.84 11.45
C GLU A 40 11.88 -4.63 10.64
N ILE A 41 11.15 -4.26 9.58
CA ILE A 41 11.47 -3.10 8.74
C ILE A 41 11.31 -1.78 9.51
N ILE A 42 10.22 -1.64 10.27
CA ILE A 42 9.94 -0.47 11.10
C ILE A 42 10.98 -0.33 12.20
N THR A 43 11.34 -1.43 12.87
CA THR A 43 12.33 -1.46 13.94
C THR A 43 13.71 -1.06 13.43
N CYS A 44 14.16 -1.65 12.32
CA CYS A 44 15.41 -1.28 11.67
C CYS A 44 15.45 0.22 11.34
N SER A 45 14.37 0.75 10.77
CA SER A 45 14.29 2.17 10.38
C SER A 45 14.24 3.11 11.59
N THR A 46 13.59 2.69 12.67
CA THR A 46 13.54 3.44 13.94
C THR A 46 14.92 3.51 14.60
N LEU A 47 15.68 2.41 14.58
CA LEU A 47 17.08 2.38 15.04
C LEU A 47 17.98 3.33 14.22
N GLU A 48 17.67 3.51 12.94
CA GLU A 48 18.31 4.50 12.06
C GLU A 48 17.77 5.94 12.23
N HIS A 49 16.88 6.17 13.19
CA HIS A 49 16.26 7.47 13.51
C HIS A 49 15.50 8.06 12.32
N ARG A 50 14.80 7.21 11.56
CA ARG A 50 13.91 7.59 10.45
C ARG A 50 12.48 7.74 10.93
N ASP A 51 11.79 8.78 10.46
CA ASP A 51 10.35 8.92 10.67
C ASP A 51 9.58 7.87 9.85
N ILE A 52 8.59 7.21 10.44
CA ILE A 52 7.78 6.19 9.75
C ILE A 52 6.52 6.84 9.16
N VAL A 53 6.32 6.68 7.86
CA VAL A 53 5.22 7.28 7.11
C VAL A 53 4.42 6.20 6.38
N PHE A 54 3.12 6.13 6.66
CA PHE A 54 2.16 5.42 5.82
C PHE A 54 1.50 6.41 4.87
N LEU A 55 1.76 6.25 3.57
CA LEU A 55 1.22 7.09 2.52
C LEU A 55 0.13 6.32 1.76
N CYS A 56 -1.11 6.58 2.12
CA CYS A 56 -2.26 5.85 1.59
C CYS A 56 -2.81 6.57 0.35
N ILE A 57 -2.58 5.97 -0.82
CA ILE A 57 -2.86 6.56 -2.13
C ILE A 57 -4.22 6.07 -2.62
N GLY A 58 -4.98 6.99 -3.19
CA GLY A 58 -6.28 6.74 -3.80
C GLY A 58 -7.28 7.87 -3.55
N SER A 59 -8.53 7.65 -3.96
CA SER A 59 -9.64 8.57 -3.80
C SER A 59 -10.91 7.83 -3.39
N ASP A 60 -11.70 8.48 -2.55
CA ASP A 60 -13.04 8.07 -2.13
C ASP A 60 -14.10 8.18 -3.25
N ARG A 61 -13.76 8.80 -4.39
CA ARG A 61 -14.66 9.00 -5.53
C ARG A 61 -14.98 7.72 -6.29
N TYR A 62 -14.12 6.71 -6.20
CA TYR A 62 -14.29 5.43 -6.87
C TYR A 62 -14.01 4.30 -5.89
N VAL A 63 -14.89 3.30 -5.82
CA VAL A 63 -14.75 2.19 -4.86
C VAL A 63 -13.43 1.45 -5.05
N GLY A 64 -13.04 1.18 -6.31
CA GLY A 64 -11.76 0.53 -6.61
C GLY A 64 -10.52 1.33 -6.24
N ASP A 65 -10.64 2.64 -6.00
CA ASP A 65 -9.55 3.55 -5.65
C ASP A 65 -9.60 3.96 -4.16
N SER A 66 -10.62 3.51 -3.42
CA SER A 66 -10.86 3.98 -2.04
C SER A 66 -10.04 3.23 -0.98
N LEU A 67 -9.20 2.26 -1.38
CA LEU A 67 -8.42 1.45 -0.43
C LEU A 67 -7.50 2.31 0.43
N GLY A 68 -6.68 3.17 -0.19
CA GLY A 68 -5.76 4.04 0.53
C GLY A 68 -6.49 4.95 1.54
N PRO A 69 -7.43 5.80 1.10
CA PRO A 69 -8.19 6.66 1.99
C PRO A 69 -8.88 5.93 3.15
N LEU A 70 -9.43 4.72 2.91
CA LEU A 70 -10.02 3.89 3.96
C LEU A 70 -8.97 3.43 4.98
N VAL A 71 -7.85 2.87 4.51
CA VAL A 71 -6.74 2.44 5.38
C VAL A 71 -6.23 3.60 6.23
N GLY A 72 -5.92 4.74 5.61
CA GLY A 72 -5.37 5.87 6.35
C GLY A 72 -6.34 6.45 7.37
N THR A 73 -7.64 6.45 7.08
CA THR A 73 -8.67 6.85 8.07
C THR A 73 -8.65 5.90 9.27
N MET A 74 -8.71 4.59 9.02
CA MET A 74 -8.69 3.57 10.08
C MET A 74 -7.40 3.58 10.89
N LEU A 75 -6.24 3.85 10.28
CA LEU A 75 -4.96 3.99 10.98
C LEU A 75 -4.96 5.22 11.89
N ARG A 76 -5.45 6.37 11.42
CA ARG A 76 -5.59 7.57 12.25
C ARG A 76 -6.52 7.34 13.44
N GLU A 77 -7.69 6.73 13.20
CA GLU A 77 -8.65 6.38 14.26
C GLU A 77 -8.08 5.37 15.26
N SER A 78 -7.16 4.51 14.81
CA SER A 78 -6.47 3.54 15.68
C SER A 78 -5.30 4.15 16.47
N HIS A 79 -5.00 5.44 16.30
CA HIS A 79 -3.95 6.17 17.03
C HIS A 79 -2.56 5.49 16.94
N VAL A 80 -2.21 4.95 15.76
CA VAL A 80 -0.87 4.39 15.54
C VAL A 80 0.21 5.48 15.70
N PRO A 81 1.40 5.17 16.23
CA PRO A 81 2.44 6.16 16.52
C PRO A 81 3.24 6.59 15.27
N TYR A 82 2.65 6.46 14.08
CA TYR A 82 3.30 6.71 12.80
C TYR A 82 2.60 7.87 12.07
N HIS A 83 3.30 8.53 11.16
CA HIS A 83 2.68 9.56 10.32
C HIS A 83 1.78 8.91 9.27
N VAL A 84 0.52 9.37 9.18
CA VAL A 84 -0.46 8.85 8.21
C VAL A 84 -0.94 9.97 7.29
N TYR A 85 -0.69 9.79 6.00
CA TYR A 85 -1.15 10.66 4.92
C TYR A 85 -2.10 9.88 4.01
N GLY A 86 -3.11 10.58 3.48
CA GLY A 86 -4.16 9.98 2.67
C GLY A 86 -5.25 9.37 3.54
N THR A 87 -6.32 10.12 3.75
CA THR A 87 -7.51 9.68 4.49
C THR A 87 -8.75 9.98 3.65
N LEU A 88 -9.93 9.55 4.08
CA LEU A 88 -11.18 9.95 3.45
C LEU A 88 -11.38 11.47 3.50
N LYS A 89 -10.98 12.12 4.60
CA LYS A 89 -11.07 13.58 4.76
C LYS A 89 -10.04 14.32 3.90
N GLU A 90 -8.83 13.77 3.80
CA GLU A 90 -7.67 14.37 3.13
C GLU A 90 -7.03 13.33 2.20
N PRO A 91 -7.65 13.03 1.04
CA PRO A 91 -7.16 11.99 0.14
C PRO A 91 -5.85 12.40 -0.53
N VAL A 92 -5.00 11.41 -0.82
CA VAL A 92 -3.78 11.59 -1.61
C VAL A 92 -3.93 10.82 -2.91
N HIS A 93 -3.95 11.54 -4.02
CA HIS A 93 -4.17 10.99 -5.36
C HIS A 93 -3.22 11.65 -6.36
N ALA A 94 -3.28 11.22 -7.63
CA ALA A 94 -2.39 11.67 -8.70
C ALA A 94 -2.17 13.19 -8.77
N PHE A 95 -3.20 14.01 -8.50
CA PHE A 95 -3.13 15.46 -8.67
C PHE A 95 -2.41 16.21 -7.53
N ASN A 96 -2.32 15.66 -6.32
CA ASN A 96 -1.71 16.32 -5.16
C ASN A 96 -0.51 15.56 -4.57
N LEU A 97 -0.26 14.32 -5.03
CA LEU A 97 0.82 13.45 -4.56
C LEU A 97 2.19 14.14 -4.54
N LYS A 98 2.53 14.89 -5.59
CA LYS A 98 3.84 15.56 -5.71
C LYS A 98 4.04 16.60 -4.61
N ASP A 99 3.00 17.37 -4.29
CA ASP A 99 3.07 18.41 -3.27
C ASP A 99 3.12 17.80 -1.87
N ILE A 100 2.32 16.76 -1.61
CA ILE A 100 2.35 16.01 -0.36
C ILE A 100 3.72 15.39 -0.11
N LEU A 101 4.35 14.79 -1.12
CA LEU A 101 5.71 14.25 -0.99
C LEU A 101 6.74 15.34 -0.71
N LYS A 102 6.60 16.51 -1.34
CA LYS A 102 7.47 17.65 -1.07
C LYS A 102 7.34 18.11 0.38
N ASP A 103 6.13 18.14 0.92
CA ASP A 103 5.88 18.54 2.30
C ASP A 103 6.37 17.51 3.31
N ILE A 104 6.16 16.21 3.06
CA ILE A 104 6.73 15.10 3.84
C ILE A 104 8.24 15.24 3.94
N ASN A 105 8.93 15.42 2.82
CA ASN A 105 10.40 15.51 2.78
C ASN A 105 10.96 16.81 3.39
N LYS A 106 10.14 17.85 3.54
CA LYS A 106 10.52 19.08 4.24
C LYS A 106 10.34 18.97 5.75
N GLN A 107 9.29 18.29 6.19
CA GLN A 107 8.89 18.22 7.59
C GLN A 107 9.60 17.08 8.34
N LEU A 108 9.87 15.97 7.66
CA LEU A 108 10.36 14.73 8.27
C LEU A 108 11.81 14.45 7.87
N LYS A 109 12.56 13.86 8.78
CA LYS A 109 13.98 13.56 8.58
C LYS A 109 14.14 12.14 8.07
N LYS A 110 14.62 12.02 6.82
CA LYS A 110 14.87 10.73 6.15
C LYS A 110 13.70 9.74 6.31
N PRO A 111 12.46 10.13 5.97
CA PRO A 111 11.29 9.30 6.25
C PRO A 111 11.43 7.92 5.57
N LEU A 112 11.01 6.86 6.25
CA LEU A 112 10.65 5.60 5.65
C LEU A 112 9.20 5.71 5.17
N ILE A 113 8.99 5.69 3.87
CA ILE A 113 7.66 5.81 3.27
C ILE A 113 7.17 4.43 2.82
N ILE A 114 6.11 3.95 3.44
CA ILE A 114 5.39 2.74 3.06
C ILE A 114 4.09 3.17 2.40
N SER A 115 4.00 3.01 1.08
CA SER A 115 2.80 3.39 0.33
C SER A 115 1.76 2.29 0.31
N ILE A 116 0.48 2.66 0.26
CA ILE A 116 -0.65 1.73 0.25
C ILE A 116 -1.56 2.13 -0.89
N ASP A 117 -1.83 1.22 -1.82
CA ASP A 117 -2.60 1.50 -3.04
C ASP A 117 -3.46 0.31 -3.46
N ALA A 118 -4.54 0.58 -4.17
CA ALA A 118 -5.31 -0.44 -4.86
C ALA A 118 -4.80 -0.60 -6.29
N CYS A 119 -4.84 -1.81 -6.83
CA CYS A 119 -4.54 -2.02 -8.23
C CYS A 119 -5.48 -3.03 -8.88
N LEU A 120 -5.55 -2.94 -10.20
CA LEU A 120 -6.14 -3.97 -11.05
C LEU A 120 -5.05 -4.97 -11.44
N GLY A 121 -5.42 -6.26 -11.52
CA GLY A 121 -4.49 -7.32 -11.90
C GLY A 121 -5.15 -8.37 -12.79
N GLU A 122 -4.54 -9.55 -12.86
CA GLU A 122 -5.18 -10.70 -13.49
C GLU A 122 -6.31 -11.25 -12.61
N LYS A 123 -7.28 -11.94 -13.22
CA LYS A 123 -8.40 -12.58 -12.49
C LYS A 123 -7.92 -13.53 -11.39
N SER A 124 -6.82 -14.25 -11.61
CA SER A 124 -6.16 -15.13 -10.65
C SER A 124 -5.59 -14.38 -9.43
N GLN A 125 -5.26 -13.09 -9.60
CA GLN A 125 -4.62 -12.25 -8.60
C GLN A 125 -5.61 -11.46 -7.75
N VAL A 126 -6.88 -11.35 -8.15
CA VAL A 126 -7.90 -10.63 -7.37
C VAL A 126 -8.02 -11.19 -5.96
N GLY A 127 -8.08 -10.32 -4.95
CA GLY A 127 -8.13 -10.69 -3.55
C GLY A 127 -6.77 -10.98 -2.92
N PHE A 128 -5.66 -10.86 -3.67
CA PHE A 128 -4.34 -10.91 -3.05
C PHE A 128 -3.90 -9.52 -2.57
N MET A 129 -3.32 -9.51 -1.37
CA MET A 129 -2.57 -8.39 -0.83
C MET A 129 -1.09 -8.72 -0.94
N ILE A 130 -0.31 -7.79 -1.48
CA ILE A 130 1.10 -8.00 -1.80
C ILE A 130 1.90 -6.87 -1.17
N PHE A 131 2.91 -7.21 -0.39
CA PHE A 131 3.86 -6.26 0.15
C PHE A 131 5.21 -6.44 -0.53
N ASN A 132 5.73 -5.36 -1.12
CA ASN A 132 6.96 -5.37 -1.89
C ASN A 132 7.94 -4.33 -1.36
N LYS A 133 9.23 -4.62 -1.55
CA LYS A 133 10.31 -3.65 -1.46
C LYS A 133 10.41 -2.82 -2.74
N GLY A 134 10.76 -1.55 -2.59
CA GLY A 134 10.94 -0.60 -3.68
C GLY A 134 9.71 0.28 -3.91
N PRO A 135 9.88 1.32 -4.75
CA PRO A 135 8.84 2.31 -4.95
C PRO A 135 7.62 1.76 -5.68
N LEU A 136 6.49 2.35 -5.39
CA LEU A 136 5.27 2.24 -6.16
C LEU A 136 5.31 3.22 -7.33
N ALA A 137 4.89 2.77 -8.52
CA ALA A 137 4.57 3.65 -9.64
C ALA A 137 3.04 3.82 -9.72
N PRO A 138 2.46 4.83 -9.02
CA PRO A 138 1.01 5.03 -9.02
C PRO A 138 0.52 5.49 -10.39
N GLY A 139 -0.76 5.26 -10.69
CA GLY A 139 -1.43 5.91 -11.82
C GLY A 139 -1.07 5.41 -13.22
N LYS A 140 -0.51 4.20 -13.38
CA LYS A 140 -0.31 3.58 -14.72
C LYS A 140 -1.57 3.58 -15.60
N ALA A 141 -2.76 3.54 -14.99
CA ALA A 141 -4.04 3.58 -15.69
C ALA A 141 -4.45 4.99 -16.19
N LEU A 142 -3.79 6.07 -15.72
CA LEU A 142 -4.17 7.45 -15.99
C LEU A 142 -3.25 8.16 -17.00
N GLU A 143 -2.34 7.44 -17.66
CA GLU A 143 -1.35 7.95 -18.64
C GLU A 143 -0.47 9.13 -18.14
N LYS A 144 -0.50 9.44 -16.84
CA LYS A 144 0.33 10.47 -16.23
C LYS A 144 1.60 9.85 -15.67
N ILE A 145 2.74 10.46 -15.96
CA ILE A 145 4.03 10.13 -15.33
C ILE A 145 3.99 10.68 -13.90
N LEU A 146 3.52 9.86 -12.97
CA LEU A 146 3.66 10.15 -11.54
C LEU A 146 5.08 9.75 -11.07
N PRO A 147 5.65 10.46 -10.09
CA PRO A 147 6.91 10.05 -9.51
C PRO A 147 6.76 8.66 -8.88
N GLU A 148 7.84 7.88 -8.91
CA GLU A 148 7.96 6.68 -8.09
C GLU A 148 7.93 7.06 -6.60
N VAL A 149 7.18 6.31 -5.79
CA VAL A 149 6.85 6.68 -4.41
C VAL A 149 7.11 5.56 -3.43
N GLY A 150 7.82 5.89 -2.35
CA GLY A 150 8.00 5.00 -1.20
C GLY A 150 9.26 4.14 -1.28
N ASP A 151 9.67 3.65 -0.12
CA ASP A 151 10.71 2.64 0.04
C ASP A 151 10.11 1.22 -0.08
N TYR A 152 8.84 1.09 0.31
CA TYR A 152 8.05 -0.13 0.26
C TYR A 152 6.61 0.19 -0.14
N HIS A 153 5.87 -0.82 -0.59
CA HIS A 153 4.47 -0.64 -0.91
C HIS A 153 3.61 -1.87 -0.66
N ILE A 154 2.39 -1.64 -0.17
CA ILE A 154 1.32 -2.62 -0.06
C ILE A 154 0.34 -2.37 -1.20
N LYS A 155 0.06 -3.40 -2.01
CA LYS A 155 -0.98 -3.39 -3.04
C LYS A 155 -2.10 -4.36 -2.72
N GLY A 156 -3.33 -3.87 -2.78
CA GLY A 156 -4.53 -4.71 -2.82
C GLY A 156 -5.01 -4.91 -4.25
N VAL A 157 -5.02 -6.14 -4.76
CA VAL A 157 -5.58 -6.44 -6.08
C VAL A 157 -7.10 -6.55 -5.95
N VAL A 158 -7.79 -5.42 -6.11
CA VAL A 158 -9.21 -5.29 -5.77
C VAL A 158 -10.15 -5.78 -6.87
N ASN A 159 -9.68 -5.79 -8.13
CA ASN A 159 -10.42 -6.27 -9.28
C ASN A 159 -9.47 -6.66 -10.43
N TYR A 160 -9.99 -7.18 -11.53
CA TYR A 160 -9.22 -7.58 -12.70
C TYR A 160 -9.47 -6.70 -13.93
N ILE A 161 -8.51 -6.68 -14.85
CA ILE A 161 -8.65 -6.04 -16.17
C ILE A 161 -9.36 -7.02 -17.11
N ASP A 162 -10.55 -6.69 -17.58
CA ASP A 162 -11.28 -7.43 -18.61
C ASP A 162 -10.87 -6.93 -20.02
N PRO A 163 -10.74 -7.78 -21.05
CA PRO A 163 -10.52 -7.35 -22.44
C PRO A 163 -11.62 -6.47 -23.07
N LEU A 164 -12.71 -6.16 -22.36
CA LEU A 164 -13.72 -5.18 -22.77
C LEU A 164 -13.39 -3.75 -22.29
N PRO A 165 -13.86 -2.67 -22.95
CA PRO A 165 -13.31 -1.32 -22.78
C PRO A 165 -13.38 -0.79 -21.33
N ALA A 166 -12.25 -0.21 -20.87
CA ALA A 166 -11.96 0.15 -19.48
C ALA A 166 -12.96 1.09 -18.78
N SER A 167 -13.82 1.79 -19.53
CA SER A 167 -14.74 2.82 -19.01
C SER A 167 -15.95 2.28 -18.23
N GLN A 168 -16.20 0.96 -18.21
CA GLN A 168 -17.31 0.36 -17.45
C GLN A 168 -16.93 -0.16 -16.05
N PHE A 169 -15.64 -0.42 -15.76
CA PHE A 169 -15.25 -1.37 -14.69
C PHE A 169 -14.70 -0.78 -13.39
N ILE A 170 -14.39 0.52 -13.34
CA ILE A 170 -14.08 1.19 -12.08
C ILE A 170 -15.29 1.14 -11.11
N ASN A 171 -16.51 0.99 -11.65
CA ASN A 171 -17.76 0.94 -10.91
C ASN A 171 -18.15 -0.44 -10.33
N ASP A 172 -17.55 -1.53 -10.80
CA ASP A 172 -17.93 -2.91 -10.39
C ASP A 172 -17.10 -3.49 -9.25
N THR A 173 -16.14 -2.72 -8.71
CA THR A 173 -15.39 -3.16 -7.53
C THR A 173 -16.32 -3.17 -6.32
N ARG A 174 -16.49 -4.33 -5.67
CA ARG A 174 -17.31 -4.43 -4.46
C ARG A 174 -16.63 -3.72 -3.30
N LEU A 175 -17.31 -2.76 -2.67
CA LEU A 175 -16.83 -2.07 -1.46
C LEU A 175 -16.45 -3.07 -0.36
N TYR A 176 -17.20 -4.17 -0.23
CA TYR A 176 -16.89 -5.23 0.72
C TYR A 176 -15.47 -5.80 0.55
N THR A 177 -15.02 -5.98 -0.69
CA THR A 177 -13.66 -6.45 -1.00
C THR A 177 -12.63 -5.43 -0.50
N VAL A 178 -12.81 -4.16 -0.88
CA VAL A 178 -11.91 -3.06 -0.50
C VAL A 178 -11.86 -2.87 1.01
N PHE A 179 -13.01 -2.98 1.67
CA PHE A 179 -13.13 -2.87 3.12
C PHE A 179 -12.40 -4.00 3.85
N ASN A 180 -12.49 -5.24 3.35
CA ASN A 180 -11.73 -6.36 3.93
C ASN A 180 -10.22 -6.19 3.74
N PHE A 181 -9.76 -5.71 2.59
CA PHE A 181 -8.36 -5.31 2.41
C PHE A 181 -7.95 -4.26 3.44
N ALA A 182 -8.72 -3.19 3.59
CA ALA A 182 -8.42 -2.12 4.52
C ALA A 182 -8.29 -2.64 5.97
N ARG A 183 -9.25 -3.47 6.41
CA ARG A 183 -9.21 -4.09 7.74
C ARG A 183 -8.00 -4.98 7.95
N THR A 184 -7.65 -5.81 6.97
CA THR A 184 -6.47 -6.69 7.07
C THR A 184 -5.18 -5.88 7.16
N ILE A 185 -5.01 -4.87 6.30
CA ILE A 185 -3.83 -3.99 6.32
C ILE A 185 -3.70 -3.28 7.68
N VAL A 186 -4.80 -2.70 8.17
CA VAL A 186 -4.83 -2.03 9.47
C VAL A 186 -4.51 -3.00 10.60
N LYS A 187 -5.07 -4.23 10.58
CA LYS A 187 -4.76 -5.24 11.60
C LYS A 187 -3.27 -5.58 11.61
N ILE A 188 -2.64 -5.76 10.45
CA ILE A 188 -1.20 -6.03 10.34
C ILE A 188 -0.38 -4.87 10.88
N ILE A 189 -0.66 -3.63 10.47
CA ILE A 189 0.08 -2.44 10.93
C ILE A 189 -0.09 -2.22 12.43
N ARG A 190 -1.29 -2.45 12.98
CA ARG A 190 -1.51 -2.30 14.43
C ARG A 190 -0.73 -3.30 15.27
N LEU A 191 -0.47 -4.50 14.75
CA LEU A 191 0.32 -5.50 15.45
C LEU A 191 1.81 -5.12 15.56
N THR A 192 2.30 -4.17 14.75
CA THR A 192 3.70 -3.70 14.84
C THR A 192 3.93 -2.65 15.93
N VAL A 193 2.88 -2.28 16.67
CA VAL A 193 2.90 -1.25 17.73
C VAL A 193 3.04 -1.88 19.13
N GLN A 194 3.16 -3.22 19.20
CA GLN A 194 3.21 -3.97 20.47
C GLN A 194 4.58 -3.91 21.15
#